data_AF-A0A242W6T5-F1
#
_entry.id   AF-A0A242W6T5-F1
#
_cell.length_a   1.000
_cell.length_b   1.000
_cell.length_c   1.000
_cell.angle_alpha   90.00
_cell.angle_beta   90.00
_cell.angle_gamma   90.00
#
_symmetry.space_group_name_H-M   'P 1'
#
loop_
_entity.id
_entity.type
_entity.pdbx_description
1 polymer ?
#
loop_
_entity_poly.entity_id
_entity_poly.type
_entity_poly.pdbx_seq_one_letter_code
_entity_poly.pdbx_strand_id
1 'polypeptide(L)' 'MKERDSLKEFDEIIENIDRLTGEDARAFLKLIHGYLSIVEEGDGTFTHSDFVEKVSGLYKKDVARVIQLREEIKKSP' A
#
# COMPACT_ATOMS: atom_id res chain seq x y z
N MET A 1 -13.08 22.37 3.88
CA MET A 1 -13.85 21.18 3.42
C MET A 1 -12.90 20.10 2.92
N LYS A 2 -12.01 20.39 1.95
CA LYS A 2 -10.99 19.44 1.46
C LYS A 2 -10.08 18.82 2.54
N GLU A 3 -9.61 19.61 3.51
CA GLU A 3 -8.75 19.08 4.59
C GLU A 3 -9.45 18.06 5.50
N ARG A 4 -10.76 18.21 5.75
CA ARG A 4 -11.51 17.24 6.56
C ARG A 4 -11.68 15.91 5.84
N ASP A 5 -11.84 15.93 4.52
CA ASP A 5 -11.94 14.70 3.73
C ASP A 5 -10.57 14.00 3.64
N SER A 6 -9.47 14.77 3.55
CA SER A 6 -8.11 14.22 3.61
C SER A 6 -7.75 13.61 4.97
N LEU A 7 -8.24 14.18 6.08
CA LEU A 7 -8.03 13.59 7.41
C LEU A 7 -8.78 12.26 7.57
N LYS A 8 -10.01 12.15 7.05
CA LYS A 8 -10.75 10.89 7.03
C LYS A 8 -10.07 9.81 6.18
N GLU A 9 -9.59 10.19 4.99
CA GLU A 9 -8.83 9.27 4.13
C GLU A 9 -7.58 8.76 4.85
N PHE A 10 -6.91 9.62 5.61
CA PHE A 10 -5.74 9.23 6.40
C PHE A 10 -6.11 8.27 7.55
N ASP A 11 -7.19 8.54 8.28
CA ASP A 11 -7.67 7.67 9.35
C ASP A 11 -8.01 6.26 8.81
N GLU A 12 -8.66 6.18 7.64
CA GLU A 12 -8.96 4.90 6.97
C GLU A 12 -7.68 4.14 6.55
N ILE A 13 -6.65 4.86 6.09
CA ILE A 13 -5.35 4.23 5.77
C ILE A 13 -4.74 3.62 7.03
N ILE A 14 -4.72 4.35 8.15
CA ILE A 14 -4.17 3.86 9.42
C ILE A 14 -4.96 2.64 9.91
N GLU A 15 -6.29 2.69 9.90
CA GLU A 15 -7.12 1.55 10.30
C GLU A 15 -6.85 0.30 9.45
N ASN A 16 -6.66 0.48 8.14
CA ASN A 16 -6.31 -0.64 7.27
C ASN A 16 -4.91 -1.19 7.57
N ILE A 17 -3.93 -0.34 7.89
CA ILE A 17 -2.58 -0.79 8.30
C ILE A 17 -2.64 -1.64 9.58
N ASP A 18 -3.42 -1.21 10.57
CA ASP A 18 -3.58 -1.93 11.85
C ASP A 18 -4.21 -3.33 11.67
N ARG A 19 -4.87 -3.56 10.53
CA ARG A 19 -5.51 -4.84 10.17
C ARG A 19 -4.61 -5.76 9.33
N LEU A 20 -3.38 -5.35 9.02
CA LEU A 20 -2.42 -6.19 8.32
C LEU A 20 -1.90 -7.31 9.22
N THR A 21 -1.75 -8.50 8.66
CA THR A 21 -0.98 -9.56 9.33
C THR A 21 0.51 -9.32 9.15
N GLY A 22 1.33 -10.02 9.95
CA GLY A 22 2.78 -9.98 9.77
C GLY A 22 3.24 -10.49 8.40
N GLU A 23 2.47 -11.37 7.75
CA GLU A 23 2.77 -11.82 6.38
C GLU A 23 2.51 -10.72 5.36
N ASP A 24 1.35 -10.06 5.43
CA ASP A 24 1.02 -8.94 4.54
C ASP A 24 2.05 -7.81 4.66
N ALA A 25 2.43 -7.45 5.89
CA ALA A 25 3.43 -6.42 6.14
C ALA A 25 4.80 -6.75 5.51
N ARG A 26 5.23 -8.02 5.60
CA ARG A 26 6.47 -8.47 4.94
C ARG A 26 6.36 -8.42 3.42
N ALA A 27 5.21 -8.78 2.85
CA ALA A 27 4.99 -8.72 1.40
C ALA A 27 5.02 -7.28 0.89
N PHE A 28 4.34 -6.36 1.57
CA PHE A 28 4.37 -4.92 1.22
C PHE A 28 5.76 -4.33 1.38
N LEU A 29 6.48 -4.66 2.45
CA LEU A 29 7.87 -4.23 2.62
C LEU A 29 8.74 -4.69 1.45
N LYS A 30 8.62 -5.96 1.03
CA LYS A 30 9.34 -6.50 -0.12
C LYS A 30 9.01 -5.76 -1.42
N LEU A 31 7.73 -5.43 -1.65
CA LEU A 31 7.30 -4.65 -2.82
C LEU A 31 7.91 -3.25 -2.83
N ILE A 32 7.87 -2.55 -1.69
CA ILE A 32 8.44 -1.20 -1.56
C ILE A 32 9.95 -1.23 -1.82
N HIS A 33 10.68 -2.18 -1.23
CA HIS A 33 12.11 -2.34 -1.50
C HIS A 33 12.41 -2.66 -2.96
N GLY A 34 11.56 -3.47 -3.61
CA GLY A 34 11.66 -3.74 -5.04
C GLY A 34 11.55 -2.47 -5.88
N TYR A 35 10.55 -1.62 -5.60
CA TYR A 35 10.42 -0.34 -6.31
C TYR A 35 11.59 0.62 -6.03
N LEU A 36 12.11 0.63 -4.81
CA LEU A 36 13.26 1.46 -4.45
C LEU A 36 14.51 1.06 -5.25
N SER A 37 14.82 -0.23 -5.35
CA SER A 37 15.95 -0.71 -6.17
C SER A 37 15.79 -0.33 -7.64
N ILE A 38 14.57 -0.35 -8.20
CA ILE A 38 14.34 0.11 -9.58
C ILE A 38 14.65 1.61 -9.73
N VAL A 39 14.29 2.46 -8.75
CA VAL A 39 14.62 3.89 -8.78
C VAL A 39 16.13 4.14 -8.69
N GLU A 40 16.81 3.39 -7.81
CA GLU A 40 18.23 3.64 -7.50
C GLU A 40 19.17 3.03 -8.54
N GLU A 41 18.85 1.86 -9.07
CA GLU A 41 19.75 1.05 -9.89
C GLU A 41 19.25 0.85 -11.33
N GLY A 42 18.03 1.30 -11.64
CA GLY A 42 17.42 1.17 -12.95
C GLY A 42 18.01 2.08 -14.02
N ASP A 43 17.46 2.00 -15.22
CA ASP A 43 17.85 2.81 -16.38
C ASP A 43 17.32 4.26 -16.35
N GLY A 44 16.70 4.66 -15.23
CA GLY A 44 16.10 5.99 -15.04
C GLY A 44 14.70 6.15 -15.65
N THR A 45 14.10 5.10 -16.23
CA THR A 45 12.72 5.14 -16.72
C THR A 45 11.68 5.22 -15.60
N PHE A 46 11.98 4.64 -14.44
CA PHE A 46 11.15 4.70 -13.24
C PHE A 46 11.76 5.72 -12.26
N THR A 47 11.05 6.82 -12.04
CA THR A 47 11.57 7.96 -11.29
C THR A 47 11.22 7.91 -9.80
N HIS A 48 11.84 8.79 -9.02
CA HIS A 48 11.46 9.02 -7.63
C HIS A 48 9.98 9.44 -7.48
N SER A 49 9.44 10.18 -8.45
CA SER A 49 8.02 10.56 -8.44
C SER A 49 7.12 9.35 -8.64
N ASP A 50 7.48 8.47 -9.58
CA ASP A 50 6.73 7.22 -9.83
C ASP A 50 6.75 6.31 -8.60
N PHE A 51 7.88 6.25 -7.89
CA PHE A 51 7.98 5.55 -6.62
C PHE A 51 7.03 6.10 -5.57
N VAL A 52 7.03 7.42 -5.35
CA VAL A 52 6.12 8.04 -4.36
C VAL A 52 4.67 7.77 -4.72
N GLU A 53 4.30 7.86 -6.00
CA GLU A 53 2.95 7.57 -6.47
C GLU A 53 2.58 6.10 -6.24
N LYS A 54 3.49 5.16 -6.56
CA LYS A 54 3.25 3.72 -6.34
C LYS A 54 3.11 3.36 -4.88
N VAL A 55 4.02 3.82 -4.03
CA VAL A 55 3.95 3.54 -2.59
C VAL A 55 2.71 4.18 -1.97
N SER A 56 2.36 5.41 -2.36
CA SER A 56 1.13 6.06 -1.90
C SER A 56 -0.12 5.29 -2.34
N GLY A 57 -0.14 4.79 -3.58
CA GLY A 57 -1.23 3.98 -4.12
C GLY A 57 -1.43 2.66 -3.37
N LEU A 58 -0.33 2.00 -2.96
CA LEU A 58 -0.39 0.78 -2.15
C LEU A 58 -1.19 1.01 -0.87
N TYR A 59 -0.85 2.05 -0.10
CA TYR A 59 -1.52 2.35 1.16
C TYR A 59 -2.96 2.84 0.99
N LYS A 60 -3.21 3.66 -0.04
CA LYS A 60 -4.56 4.22 -0.29
C LYS A 60 -5.57 3.20 -0.79
N LYS A 61 -5.13 2.17 -1.52
CA LYS A 61 -6.04 1.27 -2.24
C LYS A 61 -5.75 -0.22 -2.01
N ASP A 62 -4.50 -0.62 -2.14
CA ASP A 62 -4.17 -2.04 -2.24
C ASP A 62 -4.16 -2.74 -0.87
N VAL A 63 -3.78 -2.03 0.20
CA VAL A 63 -3.90 -2.53 1.59
C VAL A 63 -5.34 -2.92 1.90
N ALA A 64 -6.30 -2.01 1.65
CA ALA A 64 -7.72 -2.27 1.86
C ALA A 64 -8.20 -3.48 1.04
N ARG A 65 -7.76 -3.59 -0.22
CA ARG A 65 -8.11 -4.71 -1.11
C ARG A 65 -7.56 -6.05 -0.60
N VAL A 66 -6.32 -6.10 -0.12
CA VAL A 66 -5.71 -7.34 0.42
C VAL A 66 -6.51 -7.82 1.63
N ILE A 67 -6.90 -6.92 2.51
CA ILE A 67 -7.72 -7.25 3.68
C ILE A 67 -9.07 -7.82 3.26
N GLN A 68 -9.74 -7.20 2.29
CA GLN A 68 -11.03 -7.68 1.76
C GLN A 68 -10.90 -9.10 1.18
N LEU A 69 -9.93 -9.32 0.29
CA LEU A 69 -9.69 -10.63 -0.33
C LEU A 69 -9.41 -11.72 0.70
N ARG A 70 -8.63 -11.40 1.74
CA ARG A 70 -8.33 -12.35 2.83
C ARG A 70 -9.60 -12.73 3.60
N GLU A 71 -10.46 -11.77 3.90
CA GLU A 71 -11.74 -12.03 4.58
C GLU A 71 -12.73 -12.79 3.68
N GLU A 72 -12.69 -12.59 2.37
CA GLU A 72 -13.47 -13.38 1.40
C GLU A 72 -12.98 -14.83 1.35
N ILE A 73 -11.67 -15.05 1.26
CA ILE A 73 -11.06 -16.39 1.25
C ILE A 73 -11.41 -17.15 2.54
N LYS A 74 -11.38 -16.49 3.71
CA LYS A 74 -11.79 -17.10 5.00
C LYS A 74 -13.26 -17.55 5.02
N LYS A 75 -14.13 -16.93 4.22
CA LYS A 75 -15.57 -17.23 4.16
C LYS A 75 -15.91 -18.30 3.13
N SER A 76 -15.01 -18.58 2.18
CA SER A 76 -15.16 -19.70 1.26
C SER A 76 -14.80 -21.02 1.98
N PRO A 77 -15.70 -22.02 1.99
CA PRO A 77 -15.47 -23.31 2.65
C PRO A 77 -14.30 -24.10 2.07
#